data_AF-A0A1F9NDX1-F1
#
_entry.id   AF-A0A1F9NDX1-F1
#
_cell.length_a   1.000
_cell.length_b   1.000
_cell.length_c   1.000
_cell.angle_alpha   90.00
_cell.angle_beta   90.00
_cell.angle_gamma   90.00
#
_symmetry.space_group_name_H-M   'P 1'
#
loop_
_entity.id
_entity.type
_entity.pdbx_description
1 polymer ?
#
loop_
_entity_poly.entity_id
_entity_poly.type
_entity_poly.pdbx_seq_one_letter_code
_entity_poly.pdbx_strand_id
1 'polypeptide(L)'
;MTETKQIIPKECKFEESRRLHLEPEKGLDEPSAVKEAQRCLGNHFCQSCDLCRITCPELCITRNPANGHIEIDLEFCKGCGICAFICPRKAIKMEREE
;
A
#
# COMPACT_ATOMS: atom_id res chain seq x y z
N MET A 1 21.14 21.78 -9.01
CA MET A 1 20.87 20.88 -7.87
C MET A 1 19.56 21.33 -7.26
N THR A 2 18.45 20.75 -7.70
CA THR A 2 17.11 21.11 -7.25
C THR A 2 16.84 20.45 -5.92
N GLU A 3 17.08 21.18 -4.83
CA GLU A 3 16.75 20.74 -3.49
C GLU A 3 15.24 20.82 -3.29
N THR A 4 14.59 19.66 -3.32
CA THR A 4 13.19 19.47 -2.91
C THR A 4 13.09 19.76 -1.42
N LYS A 5 12.83 21.02 -1.07
CA LYS A 5 12.40 21.37 0.30
C LYS A 5 11.04 20.75 0.52
N GLN A 6 10.94 19.86 1.51
CA GLN A 6 9.68 19.34 2.03
C GLN A 6 8.85 20.51 2.59
N ILE A 7 7.73 20.85 1.94
CA ILE A 7 6.90 22.03 2.26
C ILE A 7 5.80 21.73 3.30
N ILE A 8 5.61 20.48 3.74
CA ILE A 8 4.42 20.12 4.53
C ILE A 8 4.75 20.02 6.03
N PRO A 9 4.20 20.92 6.88
CA PRO A 9 4.40 20.85 8.33
C PRO A 9 3.68 19.64 8.93
N LYS A 10 4.27 19.05 9.97
CA LYS A 10 3.81 17.79 10.59
C LYS A 10 2.57 17.92 11.47
N GLU A 11 2.09 19.13 11.75
CA GLU A 11 0.84 19.37 12.47
C GLU A 11 0.14 20.61 11.90
N CYS A 12 -1.12 20.44 11.48
CA CYS A 12 -1.95 21.51 10.95
C CYS A 12 -2.56 22.30 12.12
N LYS A 13 -1.90 23.38 12.55
CA LYS A 13 -2.49 24.31 13.52
C LYS A 13 -3.48 25.21 12.79
N PHE A 14 -4.76 24.92 13.01
CA PHE A 14 -5.94 25.52 12.37
C PHE A 14 -5.99 27.06 12.40
N GLU A 15 -5.28 27.71 13.34
CA GLU A 15 -5.29 29.17 13.49
C GLU A 15 -4.42 29.92 12.47
N GLU A 16 -3.40 29.28 11.88
CA GLU A 16 -2.45 29.95 10.96
C GLU A 16 -2.88 29.93 9.48
N SER A 17 -3.97 29.24 9.13
CA SER A 17 -4.48 29.21 7.74
C SER A 17 -5.12 30.53 7.29
N ARG A 18 -5.36 31.48 8.20
CA ARG A 18 -6.17 32.69 7.94
C ARG A 18 -5.44 33.81 7.18
N ARG A 19 -4.13 33.68 6.89
CA ARG A 19 -3.31 34.76 6.27
C ARG A 19 -3.06 34.64 4.77
N LEU A 20 -3.25 33.47 4.18
CA LEU A 20 -3.21 33.31 2.74
C LEU A 20 -4.67 33.19 2.28
N HIS A 21 -5.16 34.17 1.51
CA HIS A 21 -6.46 34.13 0.83
C HIS A 21 -6.50 33.03 -0.26
N LEU A 22 -5.92 31.87 0.01
CA LEU A 22 -6.11 30.67 -0.78
C LEU A 22 -7.30 29.95 -0.15
N GLU A 23 -8.42 30.02 -0.86
CA GLU A 23 -9.55 29.17 -0.57
C GLU A 23 -9.04 27.73 -0.50
N PRO A 24 -9.43 26.94 0.53
CA PRO A 24 -9.08 25.54 0.57
C PRO A 24 -9.59 24.91 -0.73
N GLU A 25 -8.76 24.08 -1.37
CA GLU A 25 -9.23 23.29 -2.51
C GLU A 25 -10.50 22.57 -2.07
N LYS A 26 -11.57 22.78 -2.84
CA LYS A 26 -12.89 22.24 -2.53
C LYS A 26 -12.75 20.72 -2.41
N GLY A 27 -13.25 20.16 -1.30
CA GLY A 27 -13.20 18.73 -1.07
C GLY A 27 -13.88 17.93 -2.19
N LEU A 28 -13.65 16.62 -2.22
CA LEU A 28 -14.26 15.72 -3.20
C LEU A 28 -15.80 15.84 -3.18
N ASP A 29 -16.41 15.79 -4.35
CA ASP A 29 -17.86 15.65 -4.48
C ASP A 29 -18.33 14.30 -3.87
N GLU A 30 -19.59 14.24 -3.44
CA GLU A 30 -20.16 13.05 -2.77
C GLU A 30 -19.92 11.74 -3.54
N PRO A 31 -20.18 11.63 -4.86
CA PRO A 31 -19.89 10.40 -5.60
C PRO A 31 -18.40 10.08 -5.68
N SER A 32 -17.52 11.08 -5.88
CA SER A 32 -16.08 10.87 -5.87
C SER A 32 -15.54 10.45 -4.50
N ALA A 33 -16.08 11.02 -3.41
CA ALA A 33 -15.73 10.66 -2.05
C ALA A 33 -16.09 9.20 -1.73
N VAL A 34 -17.29 8.75 -2.14
CA VAL A 34 -17.72 7.35 -1.99
C VAL A 34 -16.81 6.40 -2.78
N LYS A 35 -16.45 6.75 -4.02
CA LYS A 35 -15.54 5.96 -4.85
C LYS A 35 -14.13 5.84 -4.24
N GLU A 36 -13.59 6.92 -3.69
CA GLU A 36 -12.30 6.88 -3.00
C GLU A 36 -12.37 6.03 -1.73
N ALA A 37 -13.45 6.15 -0.95
CA ALA A 37 -13.67 5.34 0.25
C ALA A 37 -13.74 3.82 -0.04
N GLN A 38 -14.25 3.42 -1.21
CA GLN A 38 -14.32 2.01 -1.63
C GLN A 38 -12.94 1.35 -1.81
N ARG A 39 -11.88 2.14 -2.04
CA ARG A 39 -10.50 1.63 -2.13
C ARG A 39 -10.02 0.98 -0.82
N CYS A 40 -10.58 1.39 0.32
CA CYS A 40 -10.16 0.96 1.66
C CYS A 40 -10.90 -0.26 2.23
N LEU A 41 -12.09 -0.62 1.72
CA LEU A 41 -12.95 -1.66 2.33
C LEU A 41 -13.21 -2.89 1.45
N GLY A 42 -12.70 -2.91 0.22
CA GLY A 42 -13.37 -3.69 -0.82
C GLY A 42 -12.83 -5.07 -1.16
N ASN A 43 -11.52 -5.35 -1.03
CA ASN A 43 -11.03 -6.51 -1.78
C ASN A 43 -9.76 -7.18 -1.25
N HIS A 44 -9.94 -8.44 -0.85
CA HIS A 44 -8.91 -9.34 -0.33
C HIS A 44 -8.00 -9.96 -1.42
N PHE A 45 -8.05 -9.44 -2.65
CA PHE A 45 -7.21 -9.93 -3.74
C PHE A 45 -5.87 -9.17 -3.83
N CYS A 46 -4.84 -9.87 -4.29
CA CYS A 46 -3.49 -9.32 -4.47
C CYS A 46 -3.49 -8.23 -5.55
N GLN A 47 -2.92 -7.05 -5.24
CA GLN A 47 -2.69 -5.96 -6.21
C GLN A 47 -1.27 -5.94 -6.75
N SER A 48 -0.45 -6.92 -6.38
CA SER A 48 0.97 -6.90 -6.67
C SER A 48 1.63 -5.58 -6.23
N CYS A 49 1.55 -5.26 -4.93
CA CYS A 49 2.17 -4.05 -4.37
C CYS A 49 3.64 -4.25 -3.94
N ASP A 50 4.23 -5.42 -4.21
CA ASP A 50 5.59 -5.84 -3.83
C ASP A 50 5.92 -5.87 -2.33
N LEU A 51 5.00 -5.52 -1.43
CA LEU A 51 5.26 -5.52 0.02
C LEU A 51 5.69 -6.90 0.54
N CYS A 52 5.01 -7.97 0.12
CA CYS A 52 5.39 -9.34 0.46
C CYS A 52 6.77 -9.70 -0.11
N ARG A 53 7.09 -9.25 -1.32
CA ARG A 53 8.36 -9.51 -2.00
C ARG A 53 9.54 -8.84 -1.30
N ILE A 54 9.42 -7.55 -0.98
CA ILE A 54 10.49 -6.78 -0.34
C ILE A 54 10.75 -7.26 1.09
N THR A 55 9.73 -7.74 1.78
CA THR A 55 9.84 -8.20 3.18
C THR A 55 10.24 -9.67 3.28
N CYS A 56 10.33 -10.41 2.17
CA CYS A 56 10.71 -11.82 2.20
C CYS A 56 12.20 -11.97 2.54
N PRO A 57 12.56 -12.59 3.68
CA PRO A 57 13.96 -12.76 4.05
C PRO A 57 14.71 -13.73 3.13
N GLU A 58 13.99 -14.71 2.58
CA GLU A 58 14.54 -15.74 1.67
C GLU A 58 14.54 -15.28 0.20
N LEU A 59 13.99 -14.09 -0.09
CA LEU A 59 13.86 -13.55 -1.46
C LEU A 59 13.18 -14.50 -2.46
N CYS A 60 12.32 -15.41 -1.99
CA CYS A 60 11.64 -16.43 -2.81
C CYS A 60 10.33 -15.93 -3.46
N ILE A 61 10.09 -14.61 -3.48
CA ILE A 61 8.86 -14.02 -4.03
C ILE A 61 9.24 -13.11 -5.19
N THR A 62 8.67 -13.38 -6.37
CA THR A 62 8.97 -12.67 -7.61
C THR A 62 7.72 -12.09 -8.23
N ARG A 63 7.91 -11.29 -9.30
CA ARG A 63 6.82 -10.77 -10.11
C ARG A 63 6.89 -11.44 -11.47
N ASN A 64 5.78 -12.06 -11.88
CA ASN A 64 5.65 -12.64 -13.20
C ASN A 64 5.77 -11.54 -14.27
N PRO A 65 6.67 -11.66 -15.25
CA PRO A 65 6.90 -10.63 -16.25
C PRO A 65 5.77 -10.50 -17.30
N ALA A 66 4.95 -11.53 -17.49
CA ALA A 66 3.88 -11.53 -18.48
C ALA A 66 2.60 -10.86 -17.98
N ASN A 67 2.23 -11.06 -16.71
CA ASN A 67 0.96 -10.58 -16.15
C ASN A 67 1.13 -9.66 -14.92
N GLY A 68 2.34 -9.52 -14.40
CA GLY A 68 2.62 -8.67 -13.24
C GLY A 68 2.13 -9.21 -11.90
N HIS A 69 1.66 -10.47 -11.82
CA HIS A 69 1.25 -11.10 -10.58
C HIS A 69 2.45 -11.47 -9.70
N ILE A 70 2.20 -11.54 -8.40
CA ILE A 70 3.18 -12.05 -7.43
C ILE A 70 3.19 -13.57 -7.49
N GLU A 71 4.38 -14.15 -7.60
CA GLU A 71 4.63 -15.59 -7.55
C GLU A 71 5.52 -15.90 -6.36
N ILE A 72 5.26 -17.02 -5.69
CA ILE A 72 6.04 -17.49 -4.54
C ILE A 72 6.66 -18.82 -4.94
N ASP A 73 7.98 -18.88 -4.90
CA ASP A 73 8.72 -20.11 -5.08
C ASP A 73 8.66 -20.93 -3.78
N LEU A 74 7.87 -22.01 -3.82
CA LEU A 74 7.65 -22.87 -2.67
C LEU A 74 8.83 -23.81 -2.38
N GLU A 75 9.73 -24.05 -3.34
CA GLU A 75 10.90 -24.91 -3.12
C GLU A 75 11.91 -24.23 -2.18
N PHE A 76 12.05 -22.91 -2.27
CA PHE A 76 12.93 -22.13 -1.41
C PHE A 76 12.21 -21.54 -0.19
N CYS A 77 10.89 -21.47 -0.20
CA CYS A 77 10.10 -20.93 0.90
C CYS A 77 10.31 -21.73 2.20
N LYS A 78 10.68 -21.04 3.29
CA LYS A 78 10.80 -21.66 4.64
C LYS A 78 9.53 -21.56 5.49
N GLY A 79 8.45 -20.98 4.95
CA GLY A 79 7.18 -20.89 5.67
C GLY A 79 7.16 -19.92 6.86
N CYS A 80 8.02 -18.89 6.89
CA CYS A 80 8.10 -17.94 8.03
C CYS A 80 6.82 -17.10 8.28
N GLY A 81 5.92 -17.00 7.30
CA GLY A 81 4.62 -16.33 7.44
C GLY A 81 4.65 -14.79 7.44
N ILE A 82 5.82 -14.16 7.31
CA ILE A 82 5.97 -12.69 7.30
C ILE A 82 5.14 -12.05 6.16
N CYS A 83 5.18 -12.65 4.97
CA CYS A 83 4.42 -12.18 3.82
C CYS A 83 2.90 -12.18 4.04
N ALA A 84 2.37 -13.18 4.75
CA ALA A 84 0.96 -13.27 5.10
C ALA A 84 0.57 -12.26 6.18
N PHE A 85 1.42 -12.07 7.19
CA PHE A 85 1.19 -11.11 8.27
C PHE A 85 1.17 -9.66 7.77
N ILE A 86 2.12 -9.28 6.91
CA ILE A 86 2.27 -7.90 6.45
C ILE A 86 1.29 -7.51 5.36
N CYS A 87 0.64 -8.47 4.70
CA CYS A 87 -0.25 -8.19 3.58
C CYS A 87 -1.51 -7.42 4.06
N PRO A 88 -1.69 -6.14 3.71
CA PRO A 88 -2.84 -5.36 4.18
C PRO A 88 -4.15 -5.87 3.60
N ARG A 89 -4.07 -6.60 2.48
CA ARG A 89 -5.23 -7.21 1.80
C ARG A 89 -5.49 -8.65 2.24
N LYS A 90 -4.63 -9.24 3.08
CA LYS A 90 -4.70 -10.65 3.48
C LYS A 90 -4.84 -11.62 2.28
N ALA A 91 -4.12 -11.33 1.20
CA ALA A 91 -4.17 -12.10 -0.04
C ALA A 91 -3.36 -13.41 0.02
N ILE A 92 -2.60 -13.64 1.10
CA ILE A 92 -1.75 -14.82 1.30
C ILE A 92 -2.27 -15.56 2.53
N LYS A 93 -2.47 -16.87 2.40
CA LYS A 93 -2.88 -17.77 3.49
C LYS A 93 -1.76 -18.78 3.74
N MET A 94 -1.41 -18.98 5.01
CA MET A 94 -0.45 -20.01 5.41
C MET A 94 -1.19 -21.31 5.72
N GLU A 95 -0.70 -22.41 5.15
CA GLU A 95 -1.19 -23.76 5.42
C GLU A 95 0.01 -24.66 5.79
N ARG A 96 -0.25 -25.71 6.57
CA ARG A 96 0.78 -26.66 6.97
C ARG A 96 0.93 -27.70 5.86
N GLU A 97 2.16 -27.97 5.45
CA GLU A 97 2.47 -29.10 4.58
C GLU A 97 2.24 -30.40 5.35
N GLU A 98 1.46 -31.30 4.78
CA GLU A 98 1.13 -32.62 5.34
C GLU A 98 2.12 -33.70 4.88
#